data_AF-A0A6N8EE18-F1
#
_entry.id   AF-A0A6N8EE18-F1
#
_cell.length_a   1.000
_cell.length_b   1.000
_cell.length_c   1.000
_cell.angle_alpha   90.00
_cell.angle_beta   90.00
_cell.angle_gamma   90.00
#
_symmetry.space_group_name_H-M   'P 1'
#
loop_
_entity.id
_entity.type
_entity.pdbx_description
1 polymer ?
#
loop_
_entity_poly.entity_id
_entity_poly.type
_entity_poly.pdbx_seq_one_letter_code
_entity_poly.pdbx_strand_id
1 'polypeptide(L)'
;MTLRHQVLAEALRALDQAATRLDTSWRGLADLFPLAVEQLANLAPLELERLDALAVRYARCQDLLAPAMRALARAQLEPKADSGFLALHALMEKQGIVTSTADWERQRGLRNAVGHEYPDPSTIVDLLNGIHAETAAVLMIVERLRVAASQCCNRPGDGND
;
A
#
# COMPACT_ATOMS: atom_id res chain seq x y z
N MET A 1 9.54 -3.09 -25.62
CA MET A 1 8.78 -2.45 -24.52
C MET A 1 9.11 -0.97 -24.49
N THR A 2 8.10 -0.09 -24.59
CA THR A 2 8.29 1.37 -24.50
C THR A 2 8.78 1.80 -23.11
N LEU A 3 9.39 2.98 -22.98
CA LEU A 3 9.85 3.55 -21.69
C LEU A 3 8.77 3.53 -20.59
N ARG A 4 7.54 3.93 -20.89
CA ARG A 4 6.40 3.92 -19.95
C ARG A 4 6.10 2.53 -19.35
N HIS A 5 6.21 1.48 -20.16
CA HIS A 5 6.03 0.09 -19.73
C HIS A 5 7.21 -0.41 -18.87
N GLN A 6 8.44 0.08 -19.11
CA GLN A 6 9.59 -0.22 -18.25
C GLN A 6 9.44 0.43 -16.87
N VAL A 7 9.03 1.70 -16.82
CA VAL A 7 8.76 2.44 -15.57
C VAL A 7 7.65 1.76 -14.77
N LEU A 8 6.56 1.33 -15.42
CA LEU A 8 5.51 0.55 -14.76
C LEU A 8 6.06 -0.76 -14.17
N ALA A 9 6.83 -1.52 -14.94
CA ALA A 9 7.42 -2.77 -14.45
C ALA A 9 8.33 -2.57 -13.24
N GLU A 10 9.13 -1.49 -13.22
CA GLU A 10 9.98 -1.16 -12.09
C GLU A 10 9.17 -0.75 -10.84
N ALA A 11 8.17 0.11 -11.01
CA ALA A 11 7.29 0.52 -9.92
C ALA A 11 6.54 -0.67 -9.30
N LEU A 12 6.04 -1.59 -10.12
CA LEU A 12 5.38 -2.81 -9.66
C LEU A 12 6.34 -3.75 -8.93
N ARG A 13 7.57 -3.96 -9.44
CA ARG A 13 8.57 -4.78 -8.73
C ARG A 13 8.86 -4.24 -7.33
N ALA A 14 9.02 -2.92 -7.18
CA ALA A 14 9.25 -2.30 -5.88
C ALA A 14 8.03 -2.47 -4.95
N LEU A 15 6.82 -2.28 -5.49
CA LEU A 15 5.57 -2.46 -4.74
C LEU A 15 5.37 -3.91 -4.30
N ASP A 16 5.60 -4.88 -5.18
CA ASP A 16 5.47 -6.32 -4.91
C ASP A 16 6.44 -6.78 -3.81
N GLN A 17 7.68 -6.28 -3.83
CA GLN A 17 8.65 -6.55 -2.77
C GLN A 17 8.18 -5.99 -1.42
N ALA A 18 7.62 -4.77 -1.40
CA ALA A 18 7.09 -4.17 -0.18
C ALA A 18 5.85 -4.94 0.33
N ALA A 19 4.93 -5.28 -0.58
CA ALA A 19 3.71 -6.03 -0.27
C ALA A 19 4.01 -7.42 0.27
N THR A 20 4.98 -8.14 -0.31
CA THR A 20 5.40 -9.47 0.17
C THR A 20 5.94 -9.42 1.59
N ARG A 21 6.79 -8.43 1.89
CA ARG A 21 7.34 -8.23 3.24
C ARG A 21 6.26 -7.83 4.24
N LEU A 22 5.31 -6.98 3.82
CA LEU A 22 4.16 -6.58 4.63
C LEU A 22 3.27 -7.78 4.95
N ASP A 23 2.86 -8.56 3.94
CA ASP A 23 2.02 -9.76 4.11
C ASP A 23 2.69 -10.77 5.06
N THR A 24 4.01 -10.99 4.93
CA THR A 24 4.78 -11.87 5.82
C THR A 24 4.75 -11.38 7.28
N SER A 25 4.98 -10.09 7.51
CA SER A 25 4.89 -9.47 8.84
C SER A 25 3.48 -9.59 9.42
N TRP A 26 2.48 -9.22 8.62
CA TRP A 26 1.08 -9.16 9.02
C TRP A 26 0.56 -10.53 9.42
N ARG A 27 0.74 -11.55 8.57
CA ARG A 27 0.35 -12.93 8.88
C ARG A 27 1.11 -13.49 10.08
N GLY A 28 2.40 -13.21 10.19
CA GLY A 28 3.24 -13.71 11.28
C GLY A 28 2.87 -13.13 12.64
N LEU A 29 2.15 -12.02 12.69
CA LEU A 29 1.72 -11.35 13.93
C LEU A 29 0.22 -11.50 14.20
N ALA A 30 -0.53 -12.22 13.35
CA ALA A 30 -1.99 -12.29 13.44
C ALA A 30 -2.50 -12.69 14.84
N ASP A 31 -1.78 -13.59 15.53
CA ASP A 31 -2.14 -14.07 16.87
C ASP A 31 -1.96 -13.02 17.98
N LEU A 32 -1.21 -11.94 17.72
CA LEU A 32 -1.03 -10.83 18.67
C LEU A 32 -2.14 -9.77 18.56
N PHE A 33 -2.98 -9.82 17.53
CA PHE A 33 -4.01 -8.82 17.28
C PHE A 33 -5.43 -9.33 17.59
N PRO A 34 -6.32 -8.48 18.13
CA PRO A 34 -6.10 -7.07 18.48
C PRO A 34 -5.20 -6.93 19.71
N LEU A 35 -4.30 -5.96 19.66
CA LEU A 35 -3.37 -5.65 20.72
C LEU A 35 -4.07 -4.80 21.78
N ALA A 36 -3.86 -5.10 23.06
CA ALA A 36 -4.23 -4.29 24.21
C ALA A 36 -3.01 -3.56 24.79
N VAL A 37 -3.25 -2.47 25.52
CA VAL A 37 -2.18 -1.66 26.15
C VAL A 37 -1.36 -2.48 27.14
N GLU A 38 -2.02 -3.33 27.91
CA GLU A 38 -1.37 -4.21 28.89
C GLU A 38 -0.51 -5.28 28.20
N GLN A 39 -0.91 -5.74 27.01
CA GLN A 39 -0.11 -6.70 26.24
C GLN A 39 1.16 -6.02 25.73
N LEU A 40 1.05 -4.82 25.15
CA LEU A 40 2.20 -4.07 24.62
C LEU A 40 3.30 -3.88 25.67
N ALA A 41 2.94 -3.59 26.91
CA ALA A 41 3.90 -3.40 28.01
C ALA A 41 4.66 -4.67 28.42
N ASN A 42 4.16 -5.85 28.05
CA ASN A 42 4.70 -7.16 28.45
C ASN A 42 5.30 -7.97 27.28
N LEU A 43 5.31 -7.42 26.06
CA LEU A 43 5.86 -8.09 24.89
C LEU A 43 7.38 -8.29 25.01
N ALA A 44 7.86 -9.41 24.48
CA ALA A 44 9.30 -9.63 24.38
C ALA A 44 9.93 -8.60 23.42
N PRO A 45 11.21 -8.23 23.59
CA PRO A 45 11.89 -7.28 22.69
C PRO A 45 11.77 -7.65 21.21
N LEU A 46 11.86 -8.94 20.88
CA LEU A 46 11.70 -9.42 19.51
C LEU A 46 10.28 -9.20 18.96
N GLU A 47 9.24 -9.28 19.79
CA GLU A 47 7.87 -9.02 19.36
C GLU A 47 7.64 -7.54 19.10
N LEU A 48 8.21 -6.66 19.93
CA LEU A 48 8.22 -5.22 19.72
C LEU A 48 8.90 -4.85 18.38
N GLU A 49 10.10 -5.40 18.13
CA GLU A 49 10.79 -5.19 16.84
C GLU A 49 9.95 -5.67 15.64
N ARG A 50 9.18 -6.75 15.80
CA ARG A 50 8.30 -7.26 14.74
C ARG A 50 7.09 -6.33 14.51
N LEU A 51 6.53 -5.73 15.56
CA LEU A 51 5.47 -4.72 15.46
C LEU A 51 5.97 -3.45 14.76
N ASP A 52 7.17 -2.97 15.12
CA ASP A 52 7.81 -1.84 14.44
C ASP A 52 8.05 -2.16 12.96
N ALA A 53 8.53 -3.37 12.66
CA ALA A 53 8.72 -3.82 11.30
C ALA A 53 7.40 -3.87 10.52
N LEU A 54 6.28 -4.29 11.14
CA LEU A 54 4.96 -4.25 10.51
C LEU A 54 4.57 -2.80 10.16
N ALA A 55 4.72 -1.86 11.10
CA ALA A 55 4.36 -0.46 10.89
C ALA A 55 5.16 0.19 9.76
N VAL A 56 6.49 0.01 9.75
CA VAL A 56 7.38 0.53 8.70
C VAL A 56 7.09 -0.11 7.34
N ARG A 57 6.82 -1.42 7.30
CA ARG A 57 6.48 -2.13 6.04
C ARG A 57 5.13 -1.68 5.49
N TYR A 58 4.14 -1.42 6.36
CA TYR A 58 2.86 -0.83 5.97
C TYR A 58 3.05 0.54 5.33
N ALA A 59 3.76 1.44 6.01
CA ALA A 59 4.05 2.78 5.51
C ALA A 59 4.77 2.73 4.15
N ARG A 60 5.76 1.84 4.01
CA ARG A 60 6.50 1.65 2.75
C ARG A 60 5.59 1.15 1.61
N CYS A 61 4.70 0.20 1.88
CA CYS A 61 3.75 -0.29 0.89
C CYS A 61 2.80 0.83 0.43
N GLN A 62 2.22 1.58 1.37
CA GLN A 62 1.37 2.74 1.10
C GLN A 62 2.09 3.82 0.25
N ASP A 63 3.35 4.14 0.57
CA ASP A 63 4.14 5.13 -0.18
C ASP A 63 4.37 4.75 -1.65
N LEU A 64 4.40 3.45 -1.96
CA LEU A 64 4.64 2.94 -3.31
C LEU A 64 3.37 2.80 -4.15
N LEU A 65 2.18 2.82 -3.55
CA LEU A 65 0.91 2.72 -4.28
C LEU A 65 0.72 3.87 -5.28
N ALA A 66 0.84 5.13 -4.82
CA ALA A 66 0.56 6.27 -5.69
C ALA A 66 1.54 6.40 -6.88
N PRO A 67 2.86 6.19 -6.72
CA PRO A 67 3.78 6.09 -7.85
C PRO A 67 3.41 4.97 -8.84
N ALA A 68 3.04 3.79 -8.35
CA ALA A 68 2.66 2.67 -9.21
C ALA A 68 1.35 2.91 -9.97
N MET A 69 0.34 3.53 -9.32
CA MET A 69 -0.89 3.97 -9.97
C MET A 69 -0.64 5.00 -11.09
N ARG A 70 0.25 5.97 -10.87
CA ARG A 70 0.65 6.93 -11.92
C ARG A 70 1.37 6.22 -13.06
N ALA A 71 2.28 5.30 -12.77
CA ALA A 71 2.98 4.53 -13.79
C ALA A 71 1.99 3.71 -14.65
N LEU A 72 0.95 3.13 -14.03
CA LEU A 72 -0.10 2.41 -14.75
C LEU A 72 -0.88 3.34 -15.65
N ALA A 73 -1.34 4.48 -15.13
CA ALA A 73 -2.08 5.48 -15.90
C ALA A 73 -1.26 5.98 -17.13
N ARG A 74 0.05 6.20 -16.95
CA ARG A 74 0.95 6.59 -18.05
C ARG A 74 1.09 5.47 -19.09
N ALA A 75 1.20 4.22 -18.67
CA ALA A 75 1.27 3.07 -19.57
C ALA A 75 -0.03 2.89 -20.36
N GLN A 76 -1.18 3.19 -19.74
CA GLN A 76 -2.51 3.18 -20.36
C GLN A 76 -2.80 4.40 -21.24
N LEU A 77 -1.86 5.35 -21.38
CA LEU A 77 -2.06 6.61 -22.10
C LEU A 77 -3.22 7.46 -21.57
N GLU A 78 -3.50 7.37 -20.26
CA GLU A 78 -4.56 8.16 -19.64
C GLU A 78 -4.18 9.66 -19.62
N PRO A 79 -5.01 10.56 -20.20
CA PRO A 79 -4.69 11.99 -20.28
C PRO A 79 -4.47 12.66 -18.92
N LYS A 80 -4.99 12.03 -17.85
CA LYS A 80 -4.93 12.52 -16.48
C LYS A 80 -3.84 11.85 -15.63
N ALA A 81 -2.91 11.12 -16.23
CA ALA A 81 -1.89 10.37 -15.48
C ALA A 81 -1.03 11.24 -14.53
N ASP A 82 -0.80 12.50 -14.88
CA ASP A 82 -0.02 13.47 -14.09
C ASP A 82 -0.89 14.46 -13.30
N SER A 83 -2.18 14.18 -13.19
CA SER A 83 -3.11 15.05 -12.45
C SER A 83 -2.87 14.98 -10.94
N GLY A 84 -3.50 15.92 -10.22
CA GLY A 84 -3.55 15.90 -8.76
C GLY A 84 -4.16 14.60 -8.22
N PHE A 85 -3.91 14.35 -6.93
CA PHE A 85 -4.29 13.10 -6.25
C PHE A 85 -5.77 12.71 -6.46
N LEU A 86 -6.70 13.65 -6.33
CA LEU A 86 -8.14 13.37 -6.46
C LEU A 86 -8.50 12.82 -7.86
N ALA A 87 -7.88 13.36 -8.91
CA ALA A 87 -8.11 12.90 -10.27
C ALA A 87 -7.49 11.52 -10.52
N LEU A 88 -6.30 11.26 -9.97
CA LEU A 88 -5.69 9.92 -10.01
C LEU A 88 -6.54 8.90 -9.25
N HIS A 89 -7.03 9.26 -8.06
CA HIS A 89 -7.91 8.40 -7.26
C HIS A 89 -9.18 8.05 -8.02
N ALA A 90 -9.89 9.06 -8.57
CA ALA A 90 -11.11 8.84 -9.35
C ALA A 90 -10.86 7.95 -10.58
N LEU A 91 -9.70 8.08 -11.23
CA LEU A 91 -9.31 7.19 -12.32
C LEU A 91 -9.13 5.75 -11.83
N MET A 92 -8.40 5.53 -10.73
CA MET A 92 -8.17 4.21 -10.16
C MET A 92 -9.46 3.57 -9.61
N GLU A 93 -10.37 4.37 -9.06
CA GLU A 93 -11.69 3.96 -8.56
C GLU A 93 -12.58 3.47 -9.72
N LYS A 94 -12.60 4.21 -10.84
CA LYS A 94 -13.30 3.79 -12.07
C LYS A 94 -12.74 2.46 -12.62
N GLN A 95 -11.45 2.20 -12.43
CA GLN A 95 -10.81 0.93 -12.80
C GLN A 95 -11.01 -0.18 -11.74
N GLY A 96 -11.67 0.11 -10.62
CA GLY A 96 -11.91 -0.83 -9.52
C GLY A 96 -10.68 -1.12 -8.67
N ILE A 97 -9.57 -0.39 -8.85
CA ILE A 97 -8.30 -0.61 -8.16
C ILE A 97 -8.37 -0.14 -6.70
N VAL A 98 -8.98 1.03 -6.48
CA VAL A 98 -9.26 1.59 -5.14
C VAL A 98 -10.76 1.62 -4.89
N THR A 99 -11.17 1.78 -3.64
CA THR A 99 -12.59 1.81 -3.22
C THR A 99 -13.11 3.24 -3.12
N SER A 100 -12.89 3.92 -2.00
CA SER A 100 -13.38 5.27 -1.75
C SER A 100 -12.24 6.18 -1.32
N THR A 101 -12.37 7.48 -1.58
CA THR A 101 -11.37 8.46 -1.11
C THR A 101 -11.25 8.46 0.41
N ALA A 102 -12.34 8.20 1.13
CA ALA A 102 -12.32 8.10 2.60
C ALA A 102 -11.48 6.92 3.10
N ASP A 103 -11.54 5.76 2.43
CA ASP A 103 -10.70 4.61 2.80
C ASP A 103 -9.22 4.92 2.56
N TRP A 104 -8.92 5.56 1.44
CA TRP A 104 -7.56 5.98 1.13
C TRP A 104 -7.01 6.99 2.15
N GLU A 105 -7.81 7.98 2.54
CA GLU A 105 -7.44 8.96 3.58
C GLU A 105 -7.19 8.29 4.92
N ARG A 106 -8.04 7.32 5.31
CA ARG A 106 -7.87 6.53 6.53
C ARG A 106 -6.54 5.77 6.53
N GLN A 107 -6.24 5.07 5.45
CA GLN A 107 -5.01 4.30 5.28
C GLN A 107 -3.76 5.21 5.27
N ARG A 108 -3.84 6.37 4.62
CA ARG A 108 -2.78 7.38 4.66
C ARG A 108 -2.61 8.00 6.03
N GLY A 109 -3.70 8.17 6.79
CA GLY A 109 -3.65 8.64 8.18
C GLY A 109 -2.77 7.73 9.02
N LEU A 110 -2.97 6.41 8.93
CA LEU A 110 -2.13 5.42 9.60
C LEU A 110 -0.67 5.52 9.15
N ARG A 111 -0.41 5.58 7.83
CA ARG A 111 0.95 5.77 7.31
C ARG A 111 1.63 7.02 7.88
N ASN A 112 0.91 8.14 7.97
CA ASN A 112 1.47 9.39 8.47
C ASN A 112 1.79 9.32 9.97
N ALA A 113 1.05 8.51 10.73
CA ALA A 113 1.29 8.30 12.15
C ALA A 113 2.55 7.46 12.43
N VAL A 114 2.94 6.51 11.56
CA VAL A 114 4.11 5.61 11.76
C VAL A 114 5.43 6.36 12.04
N GLY A 115 5.61 7.57 11.50
CA GLY A 115 6.84 8.35 11.70
C GLY A 115 6.93 9.13 13.01
N HIS A 116 5.92 9.08 13.87
CA HIS A 116 5.87 9.84 15.12
C HIS A 116 6.27 8.97 16.31
N GLU A 117 7.05 9.53 17.22
CA GLU A 117 7.33 8.93 18.53
C GLU A 117 6.21 9.31 19.50
N TYR A 118 5.34 8.34 19.80
CA TYR A 118 4.25 8.53 20.75
C TYR A 118 4.68 8.13 22.17
N PRO A 119 4.56 9.01 23.17
CA PRO A 119 4.82 8.64 24.56
C PRO A 119 3.67 7.86 25.20
N ASP A 120 2.47 7.95 24.62
CA ASP A 120 1.26 7.31 25.11
C ASP A 120 1.08 5.90 24.49
N PRO A 121 1.09 4.81 25.29
CA PRO A 121 0.88 3.45 24.80
C PRO A 121 -0.47 3.24 24.12
N SER A 122 -1.52 3.96 24.52
CA SER A 122 -2.84 3.78 23.90
C SER A 122 -2.85 4.22 22.44
N THR A 123 -2.19 5.35 22.15
CA THR A 123 -1.98 5.83 20.78
C THR A 123 -1.18 4.84 19.92
N ILE A 124 -0.14 4.20 20.49
CA ILE A 124 0.65 3.18 19.78
C ILE A 124 -0.22 1.96 19.45
N VAL A 125 -1.00 1.47 20.42
CA VAL A 125 -1.90 0.33 20.24
C VAL A 125 -2.95 0.62 19.17
N ASP A 126 -3.58 1.80 19.21
CA ASP A 126 -4.58 2.20 18.22
C ASP A 126 -3.99 2.25 16.81
N LEU A 127 -2.77 2.79 16.68
CA LEU A 127 -2.05 2.82 15.40
C LEU A 127 -1.77 1.40 14.88
N LEU A 128 -1.20 0.53 15.72
CA LEU A 128 -0.85 -0.84 15.33
C LEU A 128 -2.10 -1.66 14.97
N ASN A 129 -3.18 -1.54 15.75
CA ASN A 129 -4.45 -2.20 15.47
C ASN A 129 -5.06 -1.69 14.16
N GLY A 130 -5.03 -0.37 13.93
CA GLY A 130 -5.47 0.23 12.67
C GLY A 130 -4.67 -0.27 11.47
N ILE A 131 -3.34 -0.32 11.58
CA ILE A 131 -2.45 -0.88 10.56
C ILE A 131 -2.81 -2.33 10.28
N HIS A 132 -2.95 -3.16 11.31
CA HIS A 132 -3.27 -4.57 11.16
C HIS A 132 -4.64 -4.76 10.47
N ALA A 133 -5.66 -3.99 10.85
CA ALA A 133 -7.00 -4.06 10.26
C ALA A 133 -7.03 -3.64 8.78
N GLU A 134 -6.30 -2.58 8.43
CA GLU A 134 -6.27 -2.04 7.06
C GLU A 134 -5.29 -2.77 6.12
N THR A 135 -4.36 -3.58 6.65
CA THR A 135 -3.33 -4.24 5.83
C THR A 135 -3.94 -5.11 4.73
N ALA A 136 -5.00 -5.87 5.02
CA ALA A 136 -5.67 -6.69 4.01
C ALA A 136 -6.22 -5.87 2.84
N ALA A 137 -6.83 -4.72 3.13
CA ALA A 137 -7.37 -3.82 2.11
C ALA A 137 -6.25 -3.20 1.26
N VAL A 138 -5.13 -2.80 1.89
CA VAL A 138 -3.94 -2.28 1.19
C VAL A 138 -3.35 -3.33 0.25
N LEU A 139 -3.19 -4.58 0.70
CA LEU A 139 -2.70 -5.67 -0.14
C LEU A 139 -3.65 -6.00 -1.30
N MET A 140 -4.96 -5.86 -1.08
CA MET A 140 -5.95 -6.01 -2.16
C MET A 140 -5.81 -4.94 -3.25
N ILE A 141 -5.47 -3.69 -2.90
CA ILE A 141 -5.19 -2.63 -3.88
C ILE A 141 -3.97 -3.01 -4.73
N VAL A 142 -2.91 -3.55 -4.11
CA VAL A 142 -1.71 -4.03 -4.82
C VAL A 142 -2.08 -5.11 -5.84
N GLU A 143 -2.89 -6.09 -5.42
CA GLU A 143 -3.31 -7.18 -6.29
C GLU A 143 -4.13 -6.68 -7.49
N ARG A 144 -5.09 -5.77 -7.26
CA ARG A 144 -5.89 -5.18 -8.33
C ARG A 144 -5.03 -4.39 -9.31
N LEU A 145 -4.03 -3.65 -8.80
CA LEU A 145 -3.08 -2.93 -9.63
C LEU A 145 -2.24 -3.88 -10.50
N ARG A 146 -1.79 -5.01 -9.93
CA ARG A 146 -1.05 -6.07 -10.64
C ARG A 146 -1.88 -6.67 -11.77
N VAL A 147 -3.14 -7.00 -11.50
CA VAL A 147 -4.09 -7.52 -12.50
C VAL A 147 -4.30 -6.49 -13.62
N ALA A 148 -4.58 -5.23 -13.28
CA ALA A 148 -4.78 -4.17 -14.28
C ALA A 148 -3.52 -3.95 -15.15
N ALA A 149 -2.33 -4.00 -14.55
CA ALA A 149 -1.07 -3.88 -15.29
C ALA A 149 -0.83 -5.04 -16.27
N SER A 150 -1.16 -6.28 -15.87
CA SER A 150 -1.05 -7.44 -16.76
C SER A 150 -1.94 -7.32 -18.00
N GLN A 151 -3.14 -6.75 -17.84
CA GLN A 151 -4.08 -6.52 -18.93
C GLN A 151 -3.59 -5.40 -19.88
N CYS A 152 -2.91 -4.39 -19.33
CA CYS A 152 -2.29 -3.32 -20.12
C CYS A 152 -1.17 -3.87 -21.02
N CYS A 153 -0.29 -4.72 -20.48
CA CYS A 153 0.84 -5.28 -21.24
C CYS A 153 0.43 -6.32 -22.30
N ASN A 154 -0.76 -6.92 -22.18
CA ASN A 154 -1.26 -7.96 -23.08
C ASN A 154 -2.11 -7.42 -24.25
N ARG A 155 -2.32 -6.10 -24.36
CA ARG A 155 -3.07 -5.52 -25.47
C ARG A 155 -2.22 -5.51 -26.76
N PRO A 156 -2.64 -6.20 -27.84
CA PRO A 156 -1.98 -6.07 -29.14
C PRO A 156 -2.36 -4.70 -29.73
N GLY A 157 -1.41 -3.78 -29.86
CA GLY A 157 -1.68 -2.46 -30.48
C GLY A 157 -0.58 -1.40 -30.41
N ASP A 158 0.38 -1.49 -29.48
CA ASP A 158 1.45 -0.48 -29.34
C ASP A 158 2.64 -0.72 -30.32
N GLY A 159 2.31 -0.96 -31.58
CA GLY A 159 3.26 -1.29 -32.64
C GLY A 159 2.86 -0.70 -33.97
N ASN A 160 2.55 0.60 -34.03
CA ASN A 160 2.83 1.45 -35.18
C ASN A 160 2.60 2.92 -34.78
N ASP A 161 3.69 3.66 -34.56
CA ASP A 161 3.80 5.11 -34.78
C ASP A 161 5.27 5.40 -35.09
#